data_AF-A0A963WEA4-F1
#
_entry.id   AF-A0A963WEA4-F1
#
_cell.length_a   1.000
_cell.length_b   1.000
_cell.length_c   1.000
_cell.angle_alpha   90.00
_cell.angle_beta   90.00
_cell.angle_gamma   90.00
#
_symmetry.space_group_name_H-M   'P 1'
#
loop_
_entity.id
_entity.type
_entity.pdbx_description
1 polymer ?
#
loop_
_entity_poly.entity_id
_entity_poly.type
_entity_poly.pdbx_seq_one_letter_code
_entity_poly.pdbx_strand_id
1 'polypeptide(L)' 'MSQQFDQFVGTRPVSEAHAFDTAALERWLTAHVEGFAGPLTVEMFKGGQSNPTYKLLTPGRTYVMRAKP' A
#
# COMPACT_ATOMS: atom_id res chain seq x y z
N MET A 1 -28.61 -7.44 -2.74
CA MET A 1 -27.57 -6.97 -3.68
C MET A 1 -26.30 -6.46 -2.99
N SER A 2 -26.16 -6.54 -1.65
CA SER A 2 -25.05 -5.94 -0.89
C SER A 2 -23.79 -6.80 -0.73
N GLN A 3 -23.91 -8.13 -0.73
CA GLN A 3 -22.78 -9.03 -0.40
C GLN A 3 -21.59 -9.03 -1.38
N GLN A 4 -21.76 -8.57 -2.62
CA GLN A 4 -20.73 -8.71 -3.66
C GLN A 4 -19.74 -7.54 -3.73
N PHE A 5 -20.05 -6.40 -3.10
CA PHE A 5 -19.15 -5.24 -3.07
C PHE A 5 -18.14 -5.33 -1.92
N ASP A 6 -18.48 -6.02 -0.83
CA ASP A 6 -17.63 -6.15 0.36
C ASP A 6 -16.25 -6.77 0.06
N GLN A 7 -16.17 -7.64 -0.96
CA GLN A 7 -14.91 -8.25 -1.39
C GLN A 7 -13.91 -7.24 -1.98
N PHE A 8 -14.36 -6.04 -2.35
CA PHE A 8 -13.55 -4.97 -2.94
C PHE A 8 -13.36 -3.78 -1.99
N VAL A 9 -13.79 -3.91 -0.72
CA VAL A 9 -13.72 -2.82 0.25
C VAL A 9 -12.66 -3.11 1.31
N GLY A 10 -11.82 -2.11 1.57
CA GLY A 10 -10.75 -2.16 2.58
C GLY A 10 -9.43 -2.70 2.04
N THR A 11 -8.57 -3.11 2.95
CA THR A 11 -7.21 -3.59 2.66
C THR A 11 -7.02 -5.03 3.12
N ARG A 12 -5.96 -5.66 2.60
CA ARG A 12 -5.50 -7.00 2.93
C ARG A 12 -3.97 -6.98 3.07
N PRO A 13 -3.37 -7.96 3.77
CA PRO A 13 -1.93 -8.14 3.73
C PRO A 13 -1.40 -8.27 2.30
N VAL A 14 -0.20 -7.76 2.06
CA VAL A 14 0.49 -7.93 0.78
C VAL A 14 0.79 -9.42 0.58
N SER A 15 0.31 -9.99 -0.52
CA SER A 15 0.58 -11.39 -0.89
C SER A 15 1.99 -11.53 -1.47
N GLU A 16 2.59 -12.72 -1.38
CA GLU A 16 3.94 -13.00 -1.91
C GLU A 16 4.12 -12.61 -3.38
N ALA A 17 3.11 -12.85 -4.23
CA ALA A 17 3.13 -12.47 -5.65
C ALA A 17 3.25 -10.95 -5.89
N HIS A 18 3.02 -10.15 -4.86
CA HIS A 18 3.10 -8.69 -4.88
C HIS A 18 4.07 -8.15 -3.81
N ALA A 19 4.91 -9.02 -3.25
CA ALA A 19 5.90 -8.62 -2.26
C ALA A 19 7.00 -7.79 -2.92
N PHE A 20 7.49 -6.80 -2.17
CA PHE A 20 8.61 -5.95 -2.56
C PHE A 20 9.38 -5.54 -1.30
N ASP A 21 10.62 -5.04 -1.47
CA ASP A 21 11.45 -4.58 -0.35
C ASP A 21 10.88 -3.29 0.26
N THR A 22 10.15 -3.43 1.37
CA THR A 22 9.56 -2.32 2.10
C THR A 22 10.61 -1.41 2.73
N ALA A 23 11.76 -1.93 3.13
CA ALA A 23 12.84 -1.14 3.69
C ALA A 23 13.51 -0.27 2.61
N ALA A 24 13.67 -0.80 1.39
CA ALA A 24 14.12 0.00 0.24
C ALA A 24 13.13 1.11 -0.09
N LEU A 25 11.82 0.81 -0.10
CA LEU A 25 10.80 1.82 -0.29
C LEU A 25 10.84 2.89 0.80
N GLU A 26 10.97 2.51 2.07
CA GLU A 26 11.04 3.46 3.20
C GLU A 26 12.24 4.40 3.07
N ARG A 27 13.42 3.87 2.72
CA ARG A 27 14.61 4.69 2.44
C ARG A 27 14.37 5.68 1.30
N TRP A 28 13.72 5.23 0.22
CA TRP A 28 13.40 6.09 -0.90
C TRP A 28 12.39 7.18 -0.51
N LEU A 29 11.30 6.82 0.19
CA LEU A 29 10.29 7.78 0.64
C LEU A 29 10.87 8.84 1.57
N THR A 30 11.74 8.45 2.49
CA THR A 30 12.44 9.39 3.40
C THR A 30 13.25 10.43 2.65
N ALA A 31 13.87 10.05 1.52
CA ALA A 31 14.68 10.96 0.72
C ALA A 31 13.86 11.82 -0.27
N HIS A 32 12.63 11.41 -0.63
CA HIS A 32 11.90 12.03 -1.75
C HIS A 32 10.53 12.62 -1.38
N VAL A 33 9.96 12.25 -0.23
CA VAL A 33 8.66 12.75 0.22
C VAL A 33 8.87 13.61 1.45
N GLU A 34 8.68 14.93 1.28
CA GLU A 34 8.82 15.88 2.37
C GLU A 34 7.88 15.53 3.53
N GLY A 35 8.44 15.53 4.75
CA GLY A 35 7.69 15.20 5.96
C GLY A 35 7.28 13.73 6.09
N PHE A 36 7.85 12.83 5.28
CA PHE A 36 7.76 11.40 5.52
C PHE A 36 8.55 11.02 6.79
N ALA A 37 7.94 10.22 7.65
CA ALA A 37 8.56 9.69 8.85
C ALA A 37 8.08 8.26 9.09
N GLY A 38 9.01 7.31 9.11
CA GLY A 38 8.71 5.91 9.40
C GLY A 38 8.31 5.65 10.87
N PRO A 39 8.10 4.37 11.25
CA PRO A 39 8.26 3.17 10.43
C PRO A 39 7.17 3.00 9.37
N LEU A 40 7.50 2.36 8.25
CA LEU A 40 6.55 2.07 7.17
C LEU A 40 5.87 0.69 7.38
N THR A 41 4.53 0.68 7.37
CA THR A 41 3.72 -0.53 7.19
C THR A 41 2.98 -0.47 5.86
N VAL A 42 2.80 -1.61 5.21
CA VAL A 42 2.16 -1.69 3.88
C VAL A 42 1.01 -2.68 3.89
N GLU A 43 -0.13 -2.25 3.37
CA GLU A 43 -1.27 -3.10 3.06
C GLU A 43 -1.65 -2.94 1.58
N MET A 44 -2.33 -3.93 1.01
CA MET A 44 -2.85 -3.87 -0.36
C MET A 44 -4.36 -3.62 -0.34
N PHE A 45 -4.88 -2.75 -1.21
CA PHE A 45 -6.32 -2.59 -1.34
C PHE A 45 -6.97 -3.85 -1.92
N LYS A 46 -8.18 -4.17 -1.45
CA LYS A 46 -8.99 -5.24 -2.02
C LYS A 46 -9.62 -4.73 -3.33
N GLY A 47 -9.41 -5.43 -4.44
CA GLY A 47 -9.88 -5.00 -5.76
C GLY A 47 -8.86 -4.17 -6.56
N GLY A 48 -9.02 -4.16 -7.89
CA GLY A 48 -8.08 -3.57 -8.84
C GLY A 48 -6.95 -4.54 -9.24
N GLN A 49 -7.15 -5.27 -10.35
CA GLN A 49 -6.17 -6.26 -10.83
C GLN A 49 -5.15 -5.69 -11.82
N SER A 50 -5.46 -4.60 -12.52
CA SER A 50 -4.58 -4.07 -13.58
C SER A 50 -3.42 -3.21 -13.05
N ASN A 51 -3.54 -2.63 -11.86
CA ASN A 51 -2.47 -1.86 -11.22
C ASN A 51 -2.55 -2.09 -9.71
N PRO A 52 -1.61 -2.85 -9.12
CA PRO A 52 -1.58 -3.08 -7.68
C PRO A 52 -1.54 -1.75 -6.94
N THR A 53 -2.48 -1.57 -6.00
CA THR A 53 -2.58 -0.35 -5.19
C THR A 53 -2.39 -0.69 -3.73
N TYR A 54 -1.53 0.08 -3.06
CA TYR A 54 -1.10 -0.16 -1.69
C TYR A 54 -1.43 1.04 -0.80
N LYS A 55 -1.81 0.75 0.44
CA LYS A 55 -1.91 1.70 1.52
C LYS A 55 -0.59 1.67 2.30
N LEU A 56 0.08 2.81 2.35
CA LEU A 56 1.31 3.00 3.10
C LEU A 56 0.97 3.71 4.41
N LEU A 57 1.25 3.08 5.54
CA LEU A 57 0.94 3.60 6.87
C LEU A 57 2.23 4.00 7.58
N THR A 58 2.19 5.17 8.18
CA THR A 58 3.19 5.68 9.13
C THR A 58 2.48 6.22 10.36
N PRO A 59 3.17 6.49 11.49
CA PRO A 59 2.52 7.02 12.69
C PRO A 59 1.80 8.36 12.46
N GLY A 60 2.35 9.22 11.60
CA GLY A 60 1.81 10.57 11.38
C GLY A 60 0.91 10.71 10.16
N ARG A 61 1.08 9.85 9.14
CA ARG A 61 0.43 10.01 7.83
C ARG A 61 0.11 8.67 7.18
N THR A 62 -0.90 8.68 6.31
CA THR A 62 -1.23 7.56 5.43
C THR A 62 -1.12 8.01 3.98
N TYR A 63 -0.52 7.18 3.14
CA TYR A 63 -0.34 7.44 1.71
C TYR A 63 -0.93 6.30 0.87
N VAL A 64 -1.12 6.57 -0.42
CA VAL A 64 -1.51 5.56 -1.41
C VAL A 64 -0.41 5.46 -2.46
N MET A 65 0.06 4.25 -2.72
CA MET A 65 1.01 3.94 -3.78
C MET A 65 0.32 3.10 -4.86
N ARG A 66 0.45 3.51 -6.11
CA ARG A 66 -0.03 2.74 -7.27
C ARG A 66 1.17 2.24 -8.05
N ALA A 67 1.30 0.92 -8.17
CA ALA A 67 2.34 0.28 -8.97
C ALA A 67 1.81 -0.03 -10.36
N LYS A 68 2.72 -0.01 -11.34
CA LYS A 68 2.47 -0.63 -12.65
C LYS A 68 2.37 -2.16 -12.49
N PRO A 69 1.61 -2.86 -13.35
CA PRO A 69 1.59 -4.32 -13.38
C PRO A 69 2.97 -4.90 -13.75
#